data_AF-A0A5N8WLL2-F1
#
_entry.id   AF-A0A5N8WLL2-F1
#
_cell.length_a   1.000
_cell.length_b   1.000
_cell.length_c   1.000
_cell.angle_alpha   90.00
_cell.angle_beta   90.00
_cell.angle_gamma   90.00
#
_symmetry.space_group_name_H-M   'P 1'
#
loop_
_entity.id
_entity.type
_entity.pdbx_description
1 polymer ?
#
loop_
_entity_poly.entity_id
_entity_poly.type
_entity_poly.pdbx_seq_one_letter_code
_entity_poly.pdbx_strand_id
1 'polypeptide(L)'
;MWTLLILHDAFDGYTRFDQFQESLGISSSMLTTRLKSLVVDGLLERRPYQTSPVRHEYMFTELGRSLHPVIVTLAAWGNSRLTPTERSMILVDAHSGKEVEPVVDAKTGRRLDDSATYVFTAGPAASDAMRIRYATRPAIPADEA
;
A
#
# COMPACT_ATOMS: atom_id res chain seq x y z
N MET A 1 -6.95 -8.50 -10.49
CA MET A 1 -6.32 -7.84 -9.33
C MET A 1 -6.03 -6.41 -9.76
N TRP A 2 -6.97 -5.48 -9.56
CA TRP A 2 -6.89 -4.09 -10.05
C TRP A 2 -6.88 -3.05 -8.94
N THR A 3 -7.36 -3.43 -7.75
CA THR A 3 -7.51 -2.54 -6.59
C THR A 3 -6.20 -1.85 -6.21
N LEU A 4 -5.08 -2.60 -6.16
CA LEU A 4 -3.79 -2.04 -5.79
C LEU A 4 -3.28 -1.00 -6.80
N LEU A 5 -3.50 -1.24 -8.10
CA LEU A 5 -3.09 -0.30 -9.14
C LEU A 5 -3.96 0.97 -9.12
N ILE A 6 -5.27 0.84 -8.87
CA ILE A 6 -6.15 2.01 -8.67
C ILE A 6 -5.70 2.83 -7.45
N LEU A 7 -5.35 2.17 -6.35
CA LEU A 7 -4.84 2.86 -5.16
C LEU A 7 -3.49 3.52 -5.44
N HIS A 8 -2.60 2.87 -6.20
CA HIS A 8 -1.33 3.45 -6.63
C HIS A 8 -1.52 4.71 -7.48
N ASP A 9 -2.33 4.63 -8.54
CA ASP A 9 -2.68 5.80 -9.37
C ASP A 9 -3.29 6.93 -8.53
N ALA A 10 -4.12 6.59 -7.54
CA ALA A 10 -4.71 7.59 -6.65
C ALA A 10 -3.66 8.27 -5.75
N PHE A 11 -2.60 7.57 -5.34
CA PHE A 11 -1.46 8.18 -4.63
C PHE A 11 -0.64 9.09 -5.56
N ASP A 12 -0.59 8.76 -6.85
CA ASP A 12 0.00 9.62 -7.89
C ASP A 12 -0.91 10.80 -8.29
N GLY A 13 -2.05 10.97 -7.61
CA GLY A 13 -2.94 12.12 -7.76
C GLY A 13 -4.05 11.94 -8.79
N TYR A 14 -4.26 10.73 -9.29
CA TYR A 14 -5.39 10.43 -10.17
C TYR A 14 -6.66 10.43 -9.33
N THR A 15 -7.66 11.22 -9.73
CA THR A 15 -8.92 11.32 -8.98
C THR A 15 -10.13 11.04 -9.85
N ARG A 16 -9.99 11.08 -11.18
CA ARG A 16 -11.12 10.97 -12.11
C ARG A 16 -11.17 9.62 -12.80
N PHE A 17 -12.38 9.17 -13.14
CA PHE A 17 -12.63 7.87 -13.75
C PHE A 17 -11.88 7.68 -15.08
N ASP A 18 -11.87 8.71 -15.92
CA ASP A 18 -11.17 8.71 -17.21
C ASP A 18 -9.66 8.55 -17.03
N GLN A 19 -9.07 9.24 -16.05
CA GLN A 19 -7.64 9.12 -15.74
C GLN A 19 -7.26 7.69 -15.35
N PHE A 20 -8.03 7.06 -14.43
CA PHE A 20 -7.79 5.66 -14.06
C PHE A 20 -7.99 4.69 -15.24
N GLN A 21 -9.00 4.94 -16.07
CA GLN A 21 -9.29 4.07 -17.20
C GLN A 21 -8.18 4.13 -18.25
N GLU A 22 -7.69 5.33 -18.55
CA GLU A 22 -6.61 5.57 -19.50
C GLU A 22 -5.28 4.99 -19.00
N SER A 23 -4.94 5.22 -17.73
CA SER A 23 -3.72 4.69 -17.10
C SER A 23 -3.68 3.17 -17.10
N LEU A 24 -4.76 2.53 -16.64
CA LEU A 24 -4.76 1.09 -16.34
C LEU A 24 -5.21 0.22 -17.52
N GLY A 25 -5.82 0.82 -18.56
CA GLY A 25 -6.33 0.11 -19.73
C GLY A 25 -7.47 -0.88 -19.42
N ILE A 26 -8.18 -0.70 -18.30
CA ILE A 26 -9.21 -1.65 -17.84
C ILE A 26 -10.58 -1.29 -18.40
N SER A 27 -11.47 -2.29 -18.51
CA SER A 27 -12.84 -2.04 -18.96
C SER A 27 -13.61 -1.14 -17.98
N SER A 28 -14.48 -0.27 -18.51
CA SER A 28 -15.28 0.64 -17.68
C SER A 28 -16.15 -0.10 -16.66
N SER A 29 -16.68 -1.27 -17.00
CA SER A 29 -17.48 -2.09 -16.08
C SER A 29 -16.66 -2.62 -14.90
N MET A 30 -15.43 -3.08 -15.15
CA MET A 30 -14.52 -3.52 -14.10
C MET A 30 -14.07 -2.35 -13.23
N LEU A 31 -13.71 -1.21 -13.83
CA LEU A 31 -13.31 -0.01 -13.09
C LEU A 31 -14.42 0.49 -12.17
N THR A 32 -15.65 0.56 -12.70
CA THR A 32 -16.84 0.93 -11.92
C THR A 32 -17.03 0.01 -10.72
N THR A 33 -16.89 -1.29 -10.93
CA THR A 33 -17.03 -2.29 -9.86
C THR A 33 -15.97 -2.07 -8.78
N ARG A 34 -14.71 -1.86 -9.17
CA ARG A 34 -13.60 -1.71 -8.23
C ARG A 34 -13.66 -0.39 -7.44
N LEU A 35 -13.93 0.72 -8.11
CA LEU A 35 -14.11 2.01 -7.44
C LEU A 35 -15.30 1.97 -6.48
N LYS A 36 -16.41 1.33 -6.86
CA LYS A 36 -17.54 1.13 -5.94
C LYS A 36 -17.14 0.34 -4.71
N SER A 37 -16.41 -0.77 -4.85
CA SER A 37 -15.91 -1.54 -3.70
C SER A 37 -14.99 -0.69 -2.82
N LEU A 38 -14.03 0.03 -3.39
CA LEU A 38 -13.13 0.90 -2.63
C LEU A 38 -13.87 2.00 -1.84
N VAL A 39 -14.98 2.50 -2.38
CA VAL A 39 -15.85 3.45 -1.66
C VAL A 39 -16.63 2.77 -0.54
N VAL A 40 -17.19 1.58 -0.79
CA VAL A 40 -17.90 0.80 0.22
C VAL A 40 -16.98 0.39 1.38
N ASP A 41 -15.74 0.00 1.07
CA ASP A 41 -14.71 -0.38 2.03
C ASP A 41 -14.14 0.84 2.79
N GLY A 42 -14.57 2.06 2.43
CA GLY A 42 -14.15 3.29 3.09
C GLY A 42 -12.72 3.70 2.79
N LEU A 43 -12.10 3.20 1.72
CA LEU A 43 -10.75 3.59 1.27
C LEU A 43 -10.78 4.83 0.40
N LEU A 44 -11.81 4.94 -0.44
CA LEU A 44 -12.08 6.12 -1.26
C LEU A 44 -13.42 6.72 -0.87
N GLU A 45 -13.61 7.99 -1.19
CA GLU A 45 -14.90 8.66 -1.15
C GLU A 45 -15.18 9.29 -2.50
N ARG A 46 -16.45 9.25 -2.91
CA ARG A 46 -16.89 9.83 -4.18
C ARG A 46 -17.44 11.23 -3.94
N ARG A 47 -16.76 12.26 -4.43
CA ARG A 47 -17.15 13.67 -4.23
C ARG A 47 -17.50 14.33 -5.56
N PRO A 48 -18.56 15.16 -5.63
CA PRO A 48 -18.79 16.00 -6.80
C PRO A 48 -17.75 17.12 -6.84
N TYR A 49 -17.03 17.26 -7.95
CA TYR A 49 -16.09 18.38 -8.16
C TYR A 49 -16.62 19.43 -9.15
N GLN A 50 -17.67 19.08 -9.88
CA GLN A 50 -18.38 19.96 -10.82
C GLN A 50 -19.87 19.68 -10.70
N THR A 51 -20.70 20.72 -10.77
CA THR A 51 -22.15 20.62 -10.57
C THR A 51 -22.98 20.71 -11.86
N SER A 52 -22.38 21.12 -13.00
CA SER A 52 -23.08 21.18 -14.30
C SER A 52 -22.12 20.95 -15.49
N PRO A 53 -22.17 19.80 -16.19
CA PRO A 53 -22.75 18.53 -15.72
C PRO A 53 -22.10 18.06 -14.42
N VAL A 54 -22.83 17.28 -13.60
CA VAL A 54 -22.27 16.73 -12.36
C VAL A 54 -21.15 15.77 -12.69
N ARG A 55 -19.93 16.06 -12.24
CA ARG A 55 -18.77 15.17 -12.36
C ARG A 55 -18.25 14.83 -10.98
N HIS A 56 -17.81 13.58 -10.85
CA HIS A 56 -17.32 13.04 -9.60
C HIS A 56 -15.83 12.72 -9.70
N GLU A 57 -15.17 12.88 -8.57
CA GLU A 57 -13.82 12.41 -8.33
C GLU A 57 -13.82 11.42 -7.15
N TYR A 58 -12.75 10.65 -7.06
CA TYR A 58 -12.50 9.66 -6.03
C TYR A 58 -11.29 10.12 -5.24
N MET A 59 -11.53 10.45 -3.96
CA MET A 59 -10.50 10.95 -3.06
C MET A 59 -10.21 9.91 -2.00
N PHE A 60 -8.99 9.85 -1.50
CA PHE A 60 -8.70 9.02 -0.33
C PHE A 60 -9.45 9.53 0.90
N THR A 61 -9.97 8.58 1.67
CA THR A 61 -10.31 8.79 3.08
C THR A 61 -9.05 8.76 3.94
N GLU A 62 -9.18 8.97 5.25
CA GLU A 62 -8.08 8.74 6.19
C GLU A 62 -7.60 7.29 6.17
N LEU A 63 -8.52 6.32 6.19
CA LEU A 63 -8.20 4.90 6.07
C LEU A 63 -7.47 4.61 4.75
N GLY A 64 -7.93 5.19 3.64
CA GLY A 64 -7.27 5.07 2.34
C GLY A 64 -5.82 5.57 2.35
N ARG A 65 -5.58 6.77 2.90
CA ARG A 65 -4.23 7.33 3.02
C ARG A 65 -3.30 6.48 3.87
N SER A 66 -3.85 5.82 4.91
CA SER A 66 -3.07 4.92 5.78
C SER A 66 -2.47 3.71 5.06
N LEU A 67 -2.93 3.38 3.84
CA LEU A 67 -2.37 2.31 3.02
C LEU A 67 -1.08 2.68 2.26
N HIS A 68 -0.64 3.93 2.30
CA HIS A 68 0.55 4.36 1.57
C HIS A 68 1.80 3.48 1.84
N PRO A 69 2.13 3.09 3.11
CA PRO A 69 3.26 2.20 3.38
C PRO A 69 3.13 0.81 2.73
N VAL A 70 1.90 0.31 2.55
CA VAL A 70 1.64 -0.97 1.87
C VAL A 70 1.96 -0.85 0.38
N ILE A 71 1.54 0.23 -0.27
CA ILE A 71 1.84 0.49 -1.68
C ILE A 71 3.35 0.65 -1.90
N VAL A 72 4.03 1.40 -1.02
CA VAL A 72 5.49 1.56 -1.03
C VAL A 72 6.21 0.21 -0.90
N THR A 73 5.76 -0.64 0.03
CA THR A 73 6.35 -1.98 0.23
C THR A 73 6.19 -2.87 -1.00
N LEU A 74 5.03 -2.82 -1.67
CA LEU A 74 4.77 -3.57 -2.89
C LEU A 74 5.65 -3.09 -4.06
N ALA A 75 5.81 -1.77 -4.22
CA ALA A 75 6.70 -1.21 -5.24
C ALA A 75 8.16 -1.63 -5.02
N ALA A 76 8.62 -1.59 -3.76
CA ALA A 76 9.95 -2.06 -3.36
C ALA A 76 10.18 -3.53 -3.71
N TRP A 77 9.19 -4.38 -3.40
CA TRP A 77 9.22 -5.80 -3.73
C TRP A 77 9.24 -6.06 -5.25
N GLY A 78 8.53 -5.24 -6.04
CA GLY A 78 8.60 -5.31 -7.49
C GLY A 78 10.00 -4.98 -8.02
N ASN A 79 10.59 -3.91 -7.50
CA ASN A 79 11.90 -3.40 -7.91
C ASN A 79 13.10 -4.24 -7.44
N SER A 80 12.95 -5.03 -6.36
CA SER A 80 14.05 -5.82 -5.79
C SER A 80 14.59 -6.91 -6.72
N ARG A 81 13.81 -7.29 -7.74
CA ARG A 81 14.20 -8.29 -8.75
C ARG A 81 14.79 -7.69 -10.02
N LEU A 82 14.82 -6.36 -10.10
CA LEU A 82 15.24 -5.61 -11.28
C LEU A 82 16.57 -4.92 -10.99
N THR A 83 17.42 -4.85 -12.01
CA THR A 83 18.56 -3.94 -11.98
C THR A 83 18.05 -2.49 -11.94
N PRO A 84 18.82 -1.53 -11.41
CA PRO A 84 18.38 -0.13 -11.36
C PRO A 84 17.93 0.42 -12.72
N THR A 85 18.55 -0.02 -13.81
CA THR A 85 18.22 0.39 -15.19
C THR A 85 16.93 -0.21 -15.75
N GLU A 86 16.42 -1.28 -15.16
CA GLU A 86 15.19 -1.97 -15.60
C GLU A 86 13.94 -1.49 -14.84
N ARG A 87 14.10 -0.72 -13.77
CA ARG A 87 12.98 -0.22 -12.95
C ARG A 87 12.23 0.87 -13.71
N SER A 88 10.95 0.62 -13.99
CA SER A 88 10.08 1.63 -14.64
C SER A 88 9.61 2.75 -13.70
N MET A 89 9.73 2.54 -12.38
CA MET A 89 9.43 3.52 -11.34
C MET A 89 10.36 3.32 -10.15
N ILE A 90 10.68 4.39 -9.43
CA ILE A 90 11.45 4.36 -8.17
C ILE A 90 10.80 5.28 -7.15
N LEU A 91 10.98 4.99 -5.86
CA LEU A 91 10.57 5.86 -4.78
C LEU A 91 11.68 6.88 -4.51
N VAL A 92 11.33 8.16 -4.49
CA VAL A 92 12.26 9.23 -4.14
C VAL A 92 11.73 10.06 -2.99
N ASP A 93 12.64 10.66 -2.22
CA ASP A 93 12.27 11.72 -1.29
C ASP A 93 11.88 12.97 -2.09
N ALA A 94 10.66 13.48 -1.88
CA ALA A 94 10.10 14.56 -2.69
C ALA A 94 10.87 15.89 -2.58
N HIS A 95 11.65 16.09 -1.52
CA HIS A 95 12.41 17.33 -1.30
C HIS A 95 13.81 17.27 -1.91
N SER A 96 14.48 16.13 -1.81
CA SER A 96 15.87 15.95 -2.23
C SER A 96 16.03 15.22 -3.57
N GLY A 97 14.98 14.54 -4.04
CA GLY A 97 14.98 13.74 -5.27
C GLY A 97 15.81 12.47 -5.19
N LYS A 98 16.34 12.12 -4.01
CA LYS A 98 17.17 10.92 -3.82
C LYS A 98 16.30 9.68 -3.73
N GLU A 99 16.73 8.61 -4.39
CA GLU A 99 16.10 7.30 -4.26
C GLU A 99 16.10 6.86 -2.79
N VAL A 100 14.94 6.42 -2.33
CA VAL A 100 14.73 5.93 -0.97
C VAL A 100 14.76 4.41 -1.01
N GLU A 101 15.42 3.82 -0.02
CA GLU A 101 15.30 2.39 0.23
C GLU A 101 14.17 2.16 1.26
N PRO A 102 12.97 1.78 0.83
CA PRO A 102 11.87 1.50 1.73
C PRO A 102 12.04 0.14 2.42
N VAL A 103 11.18 -0.15 3.40
CA VAL A 103 11.06 -1.48 4.04
C VAL A 103 12.30 -1.84 4.88
N VAL A 104 12.70 -0.90 5.74
CA VAL A 104 13.75 -1.09 6.74
C VAL A 104 13.17 -1.09 8.15
N ASP A 105 13.79 -1.85 9.05
CA ASP A 105 13.56 -1.73 10.48
C ASP A 105 14.01 -0.34 10.94
N ALA A 106 13.09 0.43 11.51
CA ALA A 106 13.35 1.81 11.87
C ALA A 106 14.39 1.96 13.00
N LYS A 107 14.59 0.92 13.83
CA LYS A 107 15.55 0.96 14.95
C LYS A 107 16.97 0.63 14.51
N THR A 108 17.13 -0.36 13.63
CA THR A 108 18.43 -0.91 13.23
C THR A 108 18.88 -0.48 11.84
N GLY A 109 17.97 0.05 11.02
CA GLY A 109 18.23 0.41 9.61
C GLY A 109 18.39 -0.78 8.67
N ARG A 110 18.24 -2.02 9.17
CA ARG A 110 18.36 -3.23 8.37
C ARG A 110 17.08 -3.49 7.57
N ARG A 111 17.21 -4.02 6.35
CA ARG A 111 16.08 -4.41 5.51
C ARG A 111 15.25 -5.53 6.16
N LEU A 112 13.93 -5.50 5.97
CA LEU A 112 12.99 -6.48 6.53
C LEU A 112 12.69 -7.67 5.59
N ASP A 113 13.42 -7.82 4.49
CA ASP A 113 13.19 -8.86 3.48
C ASP A 113 13.86 -10.21 3.79
N ASP A 114 14.70 -10.27 4.81
CA ASP A 114 15.28 -11.52 5.30
C ASP A 114 14.32 -12.26 6.26
N SER A 115 13.58 -13.23 5.71
CA SER A 115 12.65 -14.07 6.47
C SER A 115 13.30 -15.01 7.50
N ALA A 116 14.62 -15.21 7.46
CA ALA A 116 15.34 -15.96 8.49
C ALA A 116 15.69 -15.07 9.69
N THR A 117 15.97 -13.78 9.45
CA THR A 117 16.23 -12.79 10.51
C THR A 117 14.93 -12.25 11.12
N TYR A 118 13.94 -11.88 10.29
CA TYR A 118 12.69 -11.25 10.73
C TYR A 118 11.53 -12.21 10.66
N VAL A 119 10.95 -12.53 11.82
CA VAL A 119 9.92 -13.55 11.96
C VAL A 119 8.73 -13.00 12.74
N PHE A 120 7.53 -13.44 12.39
CA PHE A 120 6.35 -13.18 13.20
C PHE A 120 6.33 -14.06 14.44
N THR A 121 5.89 -13.50 15.57
CA THR A 121 5.65 -14.22 16.82
C THR A 121 4.35 -13.74 17.47
N ALA A 122 3.94 -14.40 18.55
CA ALA A 122 2.75 -14.01 19.30
C ALA A 122 2.99 -12.67 20.03
N GLY A 123 2.09 -11.71 19.81
CA GLY A 123 2.10 -10.42 20.51
C GLY A 123 1.54 -10.49 21.94
N PRO A 124 1.64 -9.40 22.72
CA PRO A 124 1.20 -9.36 24.13
C PRO A 124 -0.30 -9.70 24.30
N ALA A 125 -1.13 -9.28 23.36
CA ALA A 125 -2.57 -9.54 23.34
C ALA A 125 -2.98 -10.78 22.52
N ALA A 126 -2.04 -11.68 22.19
CA ALA A 126 -2.33 -12.85 21.37
C ALA A 126 -3.33 -13.80 22.06
N SER A 127 -4.32 -14.28 21.29
CA SER A 127 -5.20 -15.36 21.73
C SER A 127 -4.44 -16.67 21.91
N ASP A 128 -5.01 -17.63 22.63
CA ASP A 128 -4.39 -18.95 22.81
C ASP A 128 -4.08 -19.64 21.49
N ALA A 129 -4.97 -19.52 20.50
CA ALA A 129 -4.72 -20.04 19.15
C ALA A 129 -3.49 -19.40 18.49
N MET A 130 -3.29 -18.08 18.64
CA MET A 130 -2.10 -17.41 18.10
C MET A 130 -0.84 -17.75 18.87
N ARG A 131 -0.91 -17.90 20.21
CA ARG A 131 0.24 -18.35 21.02
C ARG A 131 0.68 -19.75 20.61
N ILE A 132 -0.27 -20.67 20.42
CA ILE A 132 -0.01 -22.03 19.91
C ILE A 132 0.62 -21.97 18.52
N ARG A 133 0.08 -21.15 17.62
CA ARG A 133 0.60 -20.99 16.25
C ARG A 133 2.07 -20.57 16.22
N TYR A 134 2.51 -19.76 17.17
CA TYR A 134 3.87 -19.20 17.23
C TYR A 134 4.75 -19.80 18.33
N ALA A 135 4.36 -20.93 18.94
CA ALA A 135 5.05 -21.50 20.10
C ALA A 135 6.54 -21.84 19.88
N THR A 136 6.97 -22.06 18.63
CA THR A 136 8.37 -22.37 18.28
C THR A 136 9.18 -21.15 17.84
N ARG A 137 8.58 -19.97 17.80
CA ARG A 137 9.25 -18.71 17.43
C ARG A 137 9.81 -18.02 18.68
N PRO A 138 10.85 -17.18 18.53
CA PRO A 138 11.35 -16.36 19.64
C PRO A 138 10.21 -15.57 20.30
N ALA A 139 10.18 -15.55 21.64
CA ALA A 139 9.21 -14.78 22.41
C ALA A 139 9.64 -13.30 22.52
N ILE A 140 8.69 -12.43 22.85
CA ILE A 140 8.97 -11.03 23.17
C ILE A 140 9.79 -10.99 24.48
N PRO A 141 10.90 -10.24 24.55
CA PRO A 141 11.67 -10.06 25.78
C PRO A 141 10.80 -9.61 26.95
N ALA A 142 11.02 -10.19 28.14
CA ALA A 142 10.17 -9.96 29.31
C ALA A 142 10.27 -8.54 29.90
N ASP A 143 11.28 -7.76 29.49
CA ASP A 143 11.52 -6.37 29.87
C ASP A 143 10.83 -5.34 28.95
N GLU A 144 10.23 -5.78 27.85
CA GLU A 144 9.47 -4.94 26.91
C GLU A 144 7.94 -5.23 26.92
N ALA A 145 7.45 -6.05 27.85
CA ALA A 145 6.06 -6.52 27.94
C ALA A 145 5.15 -5.68 28.85
#